data_AF-A0A6P0LH98-F1
#
_entry.id   AF-A0A6P0LH98-F1
#
_cell.length_a   1.000
_cell.length_b   1.000
_cell.length_c   1.000
_cell.angle_alpha   90.00
_cell.angle_beta   90.00
_cell.angle_gamma   90.00
#
_symmetry.space_group_name_H-M   'P 1'
#
loop_
_entity.id
_entity.type
_entity.pdbx_description
1 polymer ?
#
loop_
_entity_poly.entity_id
_entity_poly.type
_entity_poly.pdbx_seq_one_letter_code
_entity_poly.pdbx_strand_id
1 'polypeptide(L)'
;MNQERKQAYLNLLHQLLTCPKGKEIKIINSNLELVDAELLQVMAQSADYLTAKGQQNAANFLRRIRSKLLKGLAISETLTSPKVSSEEYHKFLIEILLATNNSKGDREVVYPFLEANLDKLDHNFINILQTWASSELSAEEPETAKEIANTIWEFSTLISDFPLGNQANNREIAIAGYQTMLKVFTNQSNPEIWAAIQNNLGNAYSDRIRGNRANNLEKAIDAYQITLEVYTKSDFPEDWASTQNNLGIAYCERIRGDRADNLEKAIEAFQRALEVRTKSDFPIDWAMTHYNLGNAYCERIRGNRADNLEEAIQLYQRALKVRTKRDFPEDWASTHNNLGIAYSDRIRGDRADNLEKAIAQYQLALEVYTKRDFPEEWARTLYNLGNAYNNRIVGETTENLENAIACYENASEIFTREDFPEDWENLQRHIAKLLIQLRN
;
A
#
# COMPACT_ATOMS: atom_id res chain seq x y z
N MET A 1 -6.67 27.13 -21.99
CA MET A 1 -5.29 27.35 -21.51
C MET A 1 -4.99 28.84 -21.47
N ASN A 2 -4.53 29.35 -20.32
CA ASN A 2 -4.07 30.74 -20.15
C ASN A 2 -2.80 30.99 -21.00
N GLN A 3 -2.70 32.14 -21.66
CA GLN A 3 -1.58 32.55 -22.53
C GLN A 3 -0.23 32.50 -21.80
N GLU A 4 -0.21 32.89 -20.52
CA GLU A 4 1.00 32.87 -19.68
C GLU A 4 1.48 31.45 -19.40
N ARG A 5 0.55 30.54 -19.12
CA ARG A 5 0.85 29.13 -18.82
C ARG A 5 1.36 28.40 -20.06
N LYS A 6 0.78 28.68 -21.23
CA LYS A 6 1.30 28.19 -22.52
C LYS A 6 2.74 28.63 -22.74
N GLN A 7 3.06 29.90 -22.47
CA GLN A 7 4.42 30.42 -22.64
C GLN A 7 5.40 29.76 -21.65
N ALA A 8 4.98 29.50 -20.41
CA ALA A 8 5.78 28.77 -19.43
C ALA A 8 6.13 27.35 -19.91
N TYR A 9 5.19 26.62 -20.50
CA TYR A 9 5.44 25.30 -21.08
C TYR A 9 6.43 25.34 -22.24
N LEU A 10 6.29 26.32 -23.15
CA LEU A 10 7.22 26.47 -24.28
C LEU A 10 8.64 26.81 -23.80
N ASN A 11 8.76 27.64 -22.76
CA ASN A 11 10.05 27.97 -22.14
C ASN A 11 10.69 26.73 -21.51
N LEU A 12 9.91 25.92 -20.79
CA LEU A 12 10.38 24.67 -20.20
C LEU A 12 10.84 23.67 -21.29
N LEU A 13 10.08 23.53 -22.37
CA LEU A 13 10.45 22.69 -23.50
C LEU A 13 11.75 23.14 -24.16
N HIS A 14 11.92 24.45 -24.34
CA HIS A 14 13.15 25.01 -24.86
C HIS A 14 14.34 24.69 -23.95
N GLN A 15 14.18 24.84 -22.62
CA GLN A 15 15.23 24.48 -21.65
C GLN A 15 15.57 22.99 -21.73
N LEU A 16 14.59 22.10 -21.82
CA LEU A 16 14.81 20.66 -21.94
C LEU A 16 15.56 20.30 -23.23
N LEU A 17 15.21 20.92 -24.37
CA LEU A 17 15.82 20.66 -25.66
C LEU A 17 17.26 21.20 -25.77
N THR A 18 17.60 22.22 -24.99
CA THR A 18 18.90 22.90 -25.06
C THR A 18 19.83 22.57 -23.89
N CYS A 19 19.37 21.80 -22.89
CA CYS A 19 20.17 21.50 -21.72
C CYS A 19 21.28 20.46 -21.99
N PRO A 20 22.39 20.50 -21.21
CA PRO A 20 23.38 19.44 -21.24
C PRO A 20 22.81 18.09 -20.77
N LYS A 21 23.27 16.99 -21.39
CA LYS A 21 22.88 15.62 -21.04
C LYS A 21 23.08 15.36 -19.54
N GLY A 22 22.06 14.87 -18.86
CA GLY A 22 22.06 14.57 -17.42
C GLY A 22 21.54 15.70 -16.53
N LYS A 23 21.16 16.86 -17.08
CA LYS A 23 20.54 17.97 -16.32
C LYS A 23 19.01 18.02 -16.42
N GLU A 24 18.40 17.14 -17.20
CA GLU A 24 16.97 17.10 -17.47
C GLU A 24 16.15 16.96 -16.18
N ILE A 25 16.56 16.04 -15.29
CA ILE A 25 15.87 15.79 -14.02
C ILE A 25 15.90 17.03 -13.12
N LYS A 26 17.02 17.76 -13.09
CA LYS A 26 17.15 18.99 -12.30
C LYS A 26 16.21 20.08 -12.82
N ILE A 27 16.11 20.23 -14.14
CA ILE A 27 15.21 21.20 -14.78
C ILE A 27 13.74 20.84 -14.48
N ILE A 28 13.37 19.56 -14.60
CA ILE A 28 12.03 19.08 -14.27
C ILE A 28 11.70 19.34 -12.80
N ASN A 29 12.61 19.00 -11.87
CA ASN A 29 12.40 19.19 -10.43
C ASN A 29 12.28 20.67 -10.03
N SER A 30 12.95 21.57 -10.76
CA SER A 30 12.84 23.02 -10.56
C SER A 30 11.57 23.64 -11.14
N ASN A 31 10.76 22.88 -11.88
CA ASN A 31 9.53 23.35 -12.51
C ASN A 31 8.36 22.38 -12.26
N LEU A 32 8.34 21.71 -11.09
CA LEU A 32 7.34 20.67 -10.78
C LEU A 32 5.89 21.18 -10.83
N GLU A 33 5.69 22.46 -10.54
CA GLU A 33 4.41 23.15 -10.62
C GLU A 33 3.84 23.23 -12.04
N LEU A 34 4.68 23.08 -13.07
CA LEU A 34 4.30 23.01 -14.48
C LEU A 34 4.12 21.58 -14.98
N VAL A 35 4.47 20.57 -14.17
CA VAL A 35 4.43 19.16 -14.57
C VAL A 35 3.02 18.61 -14.35
N ASP A 36 2.15 18.85 -15.32
CA ASP A 36 0.75 18.41 -15.33
C ASP A 36 0.33 17.81 -16.68
N ALA A 37 -0.95 17.45 -16.81
CA ALA A 37 -1.50 16.88 -18.03
C ALA A 37 -1.41 17.81 -19.25
N GLU A 38 -1.49 19.13 -19.06
CA GLU A 38 -1.42 20.11 -20.15
C GLU A 38 0.01 20.20 -20.71
N LEU A 39 1.04 20.19 -19.86
CA LEU A 39 2.43 20.13 -20.31
C LEU A 39 2.67 18.89 -21.18
N LEU A 40 2.17 17.72 -20.77
CA LEU A 40 2.33 16.47 -21.53
C LEU A 40 1.69 16.53 -22.92
N GLN A 41 0.61 17.31 -23.07
CA GLN A 41 -0.03 17.60 -24.36
C GLN A 41 0.84 18.51 -25.23
N VAL A 42 1.38 19.59 -24.65
CA VAL A 42 2.27 20.51 -25.38
C VAL A 42 3.57 19.80 -25.80
N MET A 43 4.10 18.87 -24.98
CA MET A 43 5.23 18.01 -25.35
C MET A 43 4.92 17.14 -26.57
N ALA A 44 3.72 16.55 -26.65
CA ALA A 44 3.31 15.72 -27.78
C ALA A 44 3.19 16.54 -29.07
N GLN A 45 2.46 17.66 -29.02
CA GLN A 45 2.30 18.56 -30.18
C GLN A 45 3.65 19.10 -30.67
N SER A 46 4.56 19.42 -29.75
CA SER A 46 5.90 19.90 -30.09
C SER A 46 6.74 18.79 -30.73
N ALA A 47 6.64 17.55 -30.27
CA ALA A 47 7.32 16.41 -30.89
C ALA A 47 6.83 16.16 -32.33
N ASP A 48 5.53 16.31 -32.59
CA ASP A 48 4.96 16.13 -33.93
C ASP A 48 5.36 17.28 -34.86
N TYR A 49 5.37 18.52 -34.36
CA TYR A 49 5.92 19.67 -35.08
C TYR A 49 7.39 19.48 -35.46
N LEU A 50 8.22 18.99 -34.52
CA LEU A 50 9.64 18.70 -34.76
C LEU A 50 9.83 17.58 -35.78
N THR A 51 8.96 16.56 -35.75
CA THR A 51 8.95 15.48 -36.75
C THR A 51 8.67 16.04 -38.15
N ALA A 52 7.65 16.90 -38.29
CA ALA A 52 7.33 17.57 -39.55
C ALA A 52 8.44 18.50 -40.07
N LYS A 53 9.33 18.97 -39.19
CA LYS A 53 10.52 19.77 -39.53
C LYS A 53 11.80 18.95 -39.73
N GLY A 54 11.73 17.63 -39.72
CA GLY A 54 12.88 16.74 -39.91
C GLY A 54 13.80 16.61 -38.68
N GLN A 55 13.39 17.11 -37.51
CA GLN A 55 14.18 17.09 -36.28
C GLN A 55 13.88 15.85 -35.43
N GLN A 56 14.15 14.66 -35.99
CA GLN A 56 13.74 13.38 -35.40
C GLN A 56 14.33 13.13 -34.00
N ASN A 57 15.59 13.50 -33.77
CA ASN A 57 16.27 13.29 -32.49
C ASN A 57 15.63 14.12 -31.36
N ALA A 58 15.27 15.37 -31.64
CA ALA A 58 14.60 16.25 -30.68
C ALA A 58 13.17 15.76 -30.39
N ALA A 59 12.44 15.31 -31.43
CA ALA A 59 11.12 14.74 -31.26
C ALA A 59 11.12 13.47 -30.39
N ASN A 60 12.05 12.55 -30.65
CA ASN A 60 12.19 11.32 -29.86
C ASN A 60 12.62 11.60 -28.42
N PHE A 61 13.47 12.60 -28.21
CA PHE A 61 13.85 13.05 -26.88
C PHE A 61 12.65 13.55 -26.08
N LEU A 62 11.81 14.42 -26.66
CA LEU A 62 10.59 14.89 -26.00
C LEU A 62 9.63 13.74 -25.69
N ARG A 63 9.43 12.79 -26.63
CA ARG A 63 8.59 11.60 -26.40
C ARG A 63 9.11 10.75 -25.24
N ARG A 64 10.42 10.56 -25.12
CA ARG A 64 11.03 9.80 -24.02
C ARG A 64 10.86 10.48 -22.66
N ILE A 65 11.10 11.79 -22.58
CA ILE A 65 10.90 12.54 -21.32
C ILE A 65 9.42 12.54 -20.94
N ARG A 66 8.51 12.77 -21.91
CA ARG A 66 7.07 12.66 -21.72
C ARG A 66 6.67 11.28 -21.18
N SER A 67 7.21 10.19 -21.72
CA SER A 67 6.95 8.82 -21.23
C SER A 67 7.44 8.60 -19.80
N LYS A 68 8.61 9.14 -19.43
CA LYS A 68 9.10 9.09 -18.04
C LYS A 68 8.23 9.90 -17.08
N LEU A 69 7.76 11.07 -17.50
CA LEU A 69 6.86 11.91 -16.71
C LEU A 69 5.48 11.25 -16.56
N LEU A 70 4.95 10.62 -17.61
CA LEU A 70 3.74 9.80 -17.55
C LEU A 70 3.86 8.69 -16.50
N LYS A 71 4.99 7.95 -16.51
CA LYS A 71 5.28 6.90 -15.51
C LYS A 71 5.44 7.45 -14.09
N GLY A 72 6.11 8.60 -13.92
CA GLY A 72 6.35 9.22 -12.61
C GLY A 72 5.13 9.95 -12.01
N LEU A 73 4.19 10.39 -12.84
CA LEU A 73 2.96 11.08 -12.41
C LEU A 73 1.77 10.14 -12.18
N ALA A 74 1.91 8.84 -12.49
CA ALA A 74 0.76 7.92 -12.60
C ALA A 74 -0.38 8.52 -13.46
N ILE A 75 -0.01 9.21 -14.54
CA ILE A 75 -0.93 9.62 -15.59
C ILE A 75 -0.80 8.54 -16.68
N SER A 76 -1.77 7.65 -16.73
CA SER A 76 -1.91 6.69 -17.83
C SER A 76 -2.06 7.43 -19.16
N GLU A 77 -1.55 6.83 -20.22
CA GLU A 77 -1.81 7.25 -21.59
C GLU A 77 -3.32 7.36 -21.86
N THR A 78 -3.85 8.58 -21.90
CA THR A 78 -4.96 8.96 -22.78
C THR A 78 -4.90 10.47 -23.03
N LEU A 79 -4.11 10.86 -24.03
CA LEU A 79 -4.47 11.99 -24.88
C LEU A 79 -5.37 11.45 -26.00
N THR A 80 -6.59 11.16 -25.60
CA THR A 80 -7.77 11.37 -26.42
C THR A 80 -8.64 12.34 -25.61
N SER A 81 -9.49 13.13 -26.27
CA SER A 81 -10.65 13.80 -25.65
C SER A 81 -11.19 13.05 -24.42
N PRO A 82 -11.83 13.70 -23.42
CA PRO A 82 -12.63 12.93 -22.47
C PRO A 82 -13.51 11.98 -23.30
N LYS A 83 -13.26 10.67 -23.15
CA LYS A 83 -14.07 9.62 -23.78
C LYS A 83 -15.50 9.69 -23.24
N VAL A 84 -15.63 10.32 -22.08
CA VAL A 84 -16.82 10.54 -21.28
C VAL A 84 -16.99 12.04 -21.10
N SER A 85 -18.12 12.57 -21.55
CA SER A 85 -18.52 13.96 -21.38
C SER A 85 -18.76 14.31 -19.90
N SER A 86 -18.73 15.60 -19.56
CA SER A 86 -19.09 16.06 -18.21
C SER A 86 -20.50 15.60 -17.81
N GLU A 87 -21.44 15.57 -18.76
CA GLU A 87 -22.81 15.09 -18.55
C GLU A 87 -22.85 13.61 -18.17
N GLU A 88 -22.04 12.77 -18.81
CA GLU A 88 -21.95 11.35 -18.49
C GLU A 88 -21.34 11.09 -17.11
N TYR A 89 -20.38 11.91 -16.67
CA TYR A 89 -19.86 11.83 -15.29
C TYR A 89 -20.90 12.25 -14.25
N HIS A 90 -21.65 13.33 -14.50
CA HIS A 90 -22.72 13.76 -13.59
C HIS A 90 -23.80 12.69 -13.52
N LYS A 91 -24.21 12.13 -14.67
CA LYS A 91 -25.15 11.02 -14.72
C LYS A 91 -24.65 9.82 -13.92
N PHE A 92 -23.39 9.41 -14.14
CA PHE A 92 -22.77 8.33 -13.39
C PHE A 92 -22.75 8.59 -11.88
N LEU A 93 -22.39 9.81 -11.45
CA LEU A 93 -22.39 10.22 -10.04
C LEU A 93 -23.79 10.06 -9.40
N ILE A 94 -24.83 10.56 -10.05
CA ILE A 94 -26.20 10.45 -9.53
C ILE A 94 -26.64 8.99 -9.48
N GLU A 95 -26.41 8.22 -10.54
CA GLU A 95 -26.81 6.82 -10.60
C GLU A 95 -26.09 5.96 -9.55
N ILE A 96 -24.80 6.18 -9.30
CA ILE A 96 -24.06 5.41 -8.29
C ILE A 96 -24.47 5.78 -6.86
N LEU A 97 -24.73 7.05 -6.58
CA LEU A 97 -25.22 7.47 -5.26
C LEU A 97 -26.65 6.96 -5.02
N LEU A 98 -27.53 6.99 -6.03
CA LEU A 98 -28.85 6.38 -5.95
C LEU A 98 -28.78 4.85 -5.75
N ALA A 99 -27.91 4.16 -6.48
CA ALA A 99 -27.70 2.73 -6.30
C ALA A 99 -27.21 2.41 -4.89
N THR A 100 -26.27 3.21 -4.37
CA THR A 100 -25.76 3.08 -3.00
C THR A 100 -26.89 3.29 -1.97
N ASN A 101 -27.62 4.40 -2.06
CA ASN A 101 -28.70 4.72 -1.12
C ASN A 101 -29.84 3.70 -1.15
N ASN A 102 -30.33 3.33 -2.35
CA ASN A 102 -31.45 2.40 -2.50
C ASN A 102 -31.12 0.99 -2.00
N SER A 103 -29.85 0.59 -2.10
CA SER A 103 -29.37 -0.70 -1.63
C SER A 103 -28.84 -0.68 -0.20
N LYS A 104 -28.76 0.49 0.44
CA LYS A 104 -28.11 0.70 1.75
C LYS A 104 -26.65 0.22 1.75
N GLY A 105 -25.94 0.54 0.67
CA GLY A 105 -24.54 0.20 0.49
C GLY A 105 -24.27 -1.30 0.21
N ASP A 106 -25.23 -2.03 -0.37
CA ASP A 106 -25.02 -3.43 -0.72
C ASP A 106 -23.95 -3.57 -1.82
N ARG A 107 -22.87 -4.29 -1.51
CA ARG A 107 -21.76 -4.57 -2.42
C ARG A 107 -22.23 -5.33 -3.66
N GLU A 108 -23.23 -6.21 -3.53
CA GLU A 108 -23.74 -6.99 -4.67
C GLU A 108 -24.48 -6.12 -5.70
N VAL A 109 -24.93 -4.92 -5.31
CA VAL A 109 -25.57 -3.95 -6.20
C VAL A 109 -24.55 -2.93 -6.72
N VAL A 110 -23.71 -2.39 -5.83
CA VAL A 110 -22.80 -1.28 -6.16
C VAL A 110 -21.60 -1.75 -6.98
N TYR A 111 -21.01 -2.92 -6.68
CA TYR A 111 -19.78 -3.37 -7.35
C TYR A 111 -19.98 -3.66 -8.85
N PRO A 112 -21.04 -4.36 -9.30
CA PRO A 112 -21.29 -4.52 -10.74
C PRO A 112 -21.47 -3.19 -11.47
N PHE A 113 -22.06 -2.19 -10.82
CA PHE A 113 -22.22 -0.87 -11.41
C PHE A 113 -20.87 -0.15 -11.59
N LEU A 114 -19.97 -0.27 -10.61
CA LEU A 114 -18.60 0.25 -10.71
C LEU A 114 -17.80 -0.48 -11.78
N GLU A 115 -17.91 -1.81 -11.85
CA GLU A 115 -17.24 -2.64 -12.86
C GLU A 115 -17.68 -2.27 -14.29
N ALA A 116 -18.96 -1.93 -14.48
CA ALA A 116 -19.46 -1.46 -15.77
C ALA A 116 -18.95 -0.05 -16.17
N ASN A 117 -18.37 0.71 -15.23
CA ASN A 117 -18.00 2.11 -15.39
C ASN A 117 -16.54 2.41 -14.97
N LEU A 118 -15.64 1.43 -15.08
CA LEU A 118 -14.22 1.61 -14.72
C LEU A 118 -13.55 2.78 -15.46
N ASP A 119 -14.03 3.11 -16.66
CA ASP A 119 -13.57 4.23 -17.47
C ASP A 119 -13.83 5.61 -16.84
N LYS A 120 -14.74 5.68 -15.86
CA LYS A 120 -15.14 6.89 -15.13
C LYS A 120 -14.50 7.00 -13.75
N LEU A 121 -13.79 5.97 -13.29
CA LEU A 121 -13.10 5.97 -11.99
C LEU A 121 -11.72 6.63 -12.11
N ASP A 122 -11.73 7.93 -12.37
CA ASP A 122 -10.54 8.73 -12.64
C ASP A 122 -10.50 10.05 -11.85
N HIS A 123 -9.51 10.90 -12.16
CA HIS A 123 -9.35 12.19 -11.50
C HIS A 123 -10.47 13.20 -11.81
N ASN A 124 -11.14 13.08 -12.96
CA ASN A 124 -12.27 13.96 -13.30
C ASN A 124 -13.46 13.67 -12.40
N PHE A 125 -13.74 12.39 -12.13
CA PHE A 125 -14.82 12.01 -11.23
C PHE A 125 -14.63 12.55 -9.80
N ILE A 126 -13.38 12.60 -9.31
CA ILE A 126 -13.07 13.22 -8.01
C ILE A 126 -13.53 14.68 -7.97
N ASN A 127 -13.15 15.47 -8.99
CA ASN A 127 -13.52 16.88 -9.07
C ASN A 127 -15.04 17.06 -9.17
N ILE A 128 -15.71 16.20 -9.93
CA ILE A 128 -17.17 16.24 -10.12
C ILE A 128 -17.88 15.88 -8.81
N LEU A 129 -17.48 14.80 -8.12
CA LEU A 129 -18.00 14.43 -6.81
C LEU A 129 -17.86 15.58 -5.81
N GLN A 130 -16.67 16.18 -5.70
CA GLN A 130 -16.42 17.26 -4.74
C GLN A 130 -17.23 18.53 -5.06
N THR A 131 -17.30 18.90 -6.34
CA THR A 131 -18.03 20.10 -6.78
C THR A 131 -19.53 19.93 -6.58
N TRP A 132 -20.07 18.78 -7.03
CA TRP A 132 -21.47 18.44 -6.86
C TRP A 132 -21.85 18.37 -5.38
N ALA A 133 -21.12 17.58 -4.59
CA ALA A 133 -21.41 17.44 -3.16
C ALA A 133 -21.33 18.78 -2.41
N SER A 134 -20.35 19.63 -2.71
CA SER A 134 -20.26 20.95 -2.08
C SER A 134 -21.45 21.86 -2.44
N SER A 135 -21.98 21.74 -3.66
CA SER A 135 -23.16 22.48 -4.11
C SER A 135 -24.42 21.94 -3.42
N GLU A 136 -24.71 20.65 -3.54
CA GLU A 136 -25.93 20.03 -3.01
C GLU A 136 -26.03 20.15 -1.48
N LEU A 137 -24.94 19.83 -0.76
CA LEU A 137 -24.93 19.90 0.70
C LEU A 137 -25.13 21.32 1.24
N SER A 138 -24.86 22.34 0.43
CA SER A 138 -25.07 23.75 0.79
C SER A 138 -26.46 24.28 0.42
N ALA A 139 -27.13 23.65 -0.54
CA ALA A 139 -28.43 24.06 -1.06
C ALA A 139 -29.59 23.42 -0.30
N GLU A 140 -29.36 22.24 0.27
CA GLU A 140 -30.38 21.45 0.96
C GLU A 140 -30.56 21.82 2.45
N GLU A 141 -31.73 21.48 3.00
CA GLU A 141 -31.99 21.59 4.43
C GLU A 141 -31.08 20.63 5.24
N PRO A 142 -30.75 20.94 6.51
CA PRO A 142 -29.74 20.20 7.27
C PRO A 142 -29.95 18.69 7.37
N GLU A 143 -31.20 18.21 7.39
CA GLU A 143 -31.49 16.78 7.50
C GLU A 143 -31.27 16.07 6.16
N THR A 144 -31.76 16.62 5.06
CA THR A 144 -31.48 16.13 3.71
C THR A 144 -29.99 16.14 3.40
N ALA A 145 -29.27 17.19 3.81
CA ALA A 145 -27.82 17.27 3.65
C ALA A 145 -27.10 16.13 4.39
N LYS A 146 -27.57 15.71 5.56
CA LYS A 146 -27.01 14.55 6.27
C LYS A 146 -27.30 13.22 5.56
N GLU A 147 -28.49 13.04 5.00
CA GLU A 147 -28.83 11.83 4.23
C GLU A 147 -27.95 11.68 2.98
N ILE A 148 -27.76 12.77 2.24
CA ILE A 148 -26.83 12.84 1.10
C ILE A 148 -25.42 12.55 1.58
N ALA A 149 -25.00 13.15 2.69
CA ALA A 149 -23.67 12.94 3.24
C ALA A 149 -23.43 11.48 3.68
N ASN A 150 -24.42 10.84 4.30
CA ASN A 150 -24.34 9.43 4.66
C ASN A 150 -24.19 8.54 3.41
N THR A 151 -24.95 8.83 2.35
CA THR A 151 -24.84 8.10 1.07
C THR A 151 -23.43 8.23 0.46
N ILE A 152 -22.85 9.44 0.48
CA ILE A 152 -21.49 9.66 -0.04
C ILE A 152 -20.46 8.94 0.84
N TRP A 153 -20.65 8.90 2.16
CA TRP A 153 -19.77 8.14 3.07
C TRP A 153 -19.82 6.63 2.80
N GLU A 154 -21.01 6.05 2.64
CA GLU A 154 -21.20 4.64 2.28
C GLU A 154 -20.54 4.32 0.93
N PHE A 155 -20.79 5.15 -0.08
CA PHE A 155 -20.13 5.03 -1.38
C PHE A 155 -18.61 5.10 -1.29
N SER A 156 -18.09 6.03 -0.49
CA SER A 156 -16.63 6.21 -0.28
C SER A 156 -16.00 4.99 0.38
N THR A 157 -16.73 4.33 1.28
CA THR A 157 -16.32 3.08 1.92
C THR A 157 -16.31 1.95 0.89
N LEU A 158 -17.34 1.84 0.05
CA LEU A 158 -17.42 0.81 -0.99
C LEU A 158 -16.33 0.95 -2.05
N ILE A 159 -16.09 2.17 -2.55
CA ILE A 159 -15.05 2.43 -3.56
C ILE A 159 -13.65 2.26 -2.97
N SER A 160 -13.46 2.51 -1.67
CA SER A 160 -12.20 2.20 -0.98
C SER A 160 -11.90 0.71 -0.99
N ASP A 161 -12.89 -0.17 -0.88
CA ASP A 161 -12.66 -1.63 -0.87
C ASP A 161 -12.74 -2.27 -2.26
N PHE A 162 -13.15 -1.50 -3.29
CA PHE A 162 -13.44 -2.04 -4.61
C PHE A 162 -12.15 -2.53 -5.32
N PRO A 163 -12.03 -3.84 -5.66
CA PRO A 163 -10.78 -4.44 -6.10
C PRO A 163 -10.47 -4.24 -7.59
N LEU A 164 -11.44 -3.79 -8.39
CA LEU A 164 -11.27 -3.63 -9.84
C LEU A 164 -10.94 -2.19 -10.23
N GLY A 165 -10.37 -2.02 -11.42
CA GLY A 165 -9.95 -0.73 -11.95
C GLY A 165 -8.63 -0.24 -11.35
N ASN A 166 -8.41 1.07 -11.42
CA ASN A 166 -7.20 1.68 -10.90
C ASN A 166 -7.33 1.92 -9.40
N GLN A 167 -6.70 1.05 -8.60
CA GLN A 167 -6.72 1.14 -7.12
C GLN A 167 -6.29 2.50 -6.59
N ALA A 168 -5.32 3.15 -7.23
CA ALA A 168 -4.89 4.48 -6.82
C ALA A 168 -6.00 5.53 -7.02
N ASN A 169 -6.76 5.45 -8.12
CA ASN A 169 -7.92 6.33 -8.32
C ASN A 169 -9.03 6.04 -7.31
N ASN A 170 -9.36 4.76 -7.09
CA ASN A 170 -10.39 4.37 -6.13
C ASN A 170 -10.11 4.93 -4.72
N ARG A 171 -8.84 4.84 -4.26
CA ARG A 171 -8.42 5.43 -2.98
C ARG A 171 -8.53 6.95 -2.96
N GLU A 172 -8.17 7.65 -4.04
CA GLU A 172 -8.33 9.12 -4.09
C GLU A 172 -9.81 9.54 -4.10
N ILE A 173 -10.68 8.79 -4.77
CA ILE A 173 -12.14 9.01 -4.75
C ILE A 173 -12.68 8.86 -3.33
N ALA A 174 -12.32 7.77 -2.63
CA ALA A 174 -12.71 7.54 -1.24
C ALA A 174 -12.24 8.69 -0.32
N ILE A 175 -10.96 9.07 -0.40
CA ILE A 175 -10.39 10.18 0.38
C ILE A 175 -11.17 11.49 0.13
N ALA A 176 -11.45 11.80 -1.13
CA ALA A 176 -12.20 13.01 -1.49
C ALA A 176 -13.63 13.00 -0.93
N GLY A 177 -14.29 11.84 -0.97
CA GLY A 177 -15.61 11.65 -0.37
C GLY A 177 -15.56 11.86 1.15
N TYR A 178 -14.69 11.14 1.88
CA TYR A 178 -14.53 11.30 3.33
C TYR A 178 -14.23 12.75 3.74
N GLN A 179 -13.29 13.42 3.07
CA GLN A 179 -12.96 14.82 3.34
C GLN A 179 -14.15 15.76 3.14
N THR A 180 -15.01 15.46 2.17
CA THR A 180 -16.23 16.25 1.94
C THR A 180 -17.24 16.01 3.06
N MET A 181 -17.37 14.77 3.54
CA MET A 181 -18.30 14.42 4.61
C MET A 181 -17.92 15.00 5.97
N LEU A 182 -16.63 15.14 6.24
CA LEU A 182 -16.11 15.80 7.44
C LEU A 182 -16.43 17.30 7.51
N LYS A 183 -16.99 17.91 6.45
CA LYS A 183 -17.53 19.28 6.49
C LYS A 183 -18.95 19.33 7.05
N VAL A 184 -19.68 18.22 6.99
CA VAL A 184 -21.08 18.10 7.45
C VAL A 184 -21.12 17.43 8.82
N PHE A 185 -20.49 16.27 8.94
CA PHE A 185 -20.36 15.56 10.21
C PHE A 185 -19.15 16.12 10.94
N THR A 186 -19.38 16.66 12.13
CA THR A 186 -18.33 17.22 12.98
C THR A 186 -18.34 16.51 14.33
N ASN A 187 -17.23 16.60 15.07
CA ASN A 187 -17.16 16.08 16.44
C ASN A 187 -18.28 16.67 17.34
N GLN A 188 -18.71 17.92 17.10
CA GLN A 188 -19.74 18.56 17.90
C GLN A 188 -21.16 18.08 17.57
N SER A 189 -21.44 17.78 16.31
CA SER A 189 -22.80 17.42 15.85
C SER A 189 -23.04 15.92 15.84
N ASN A 190 -22.03 15.14 15.42
CA ASN A 190 -22.13 13.71 15.15
C ASN A 190 -20.78 13.03 15.48
N PRO A 191 -20.37 12.98 16.75
CA PRO A 191 -19.04 12.51 17.15
C PRO A 191 -18.73 11.09 16.65
N GLU A 192 -19.68 10.17 16.77
CA GLU A 192 -19.52 8.77 16.35
C GLU A 192 -19.30 8.63 14.83
N ILE A 193 -20.21 9.19 14.02
CA ILE A 193 -20.08 9.17 12.55
C ILE A 193 -18.80 9.88 12.10
N TRP A 194 -18.47 11.00 12.74
CA TRP A 194 -17.24 11.72 12.47
C TRP A 194 -16.00 10.87 12.77
N ALA A 195 -15.96 10.16 13.90
CA ALA A 195 -14.86 9.27 14.26
C ALA A 195 -14.75 8.07 13.29
N ALA A 196 -15.88 7.53 12.84
CA ALA A 196 -15.93 6.48 11.82
C ALA A 196 -15.34 6.96 10.48
N ILE A 197 -15.72 8.16 10.01
CA ILE A 197 -15.17 8.74 8.78
C ILE A 197 -13.68 9.02 8.93
N GLN A 198 -13.23 9.54 10.08
CA GLN A 198 -11.80 9.75 10.36
C GLN A 198 -11.03 8.43 10.33
N ASN A 199 -11.57 7.36 10.90
CA ASN A 199 -10.94 6.05 10.89
C ASN A 199 -10.79 5.51 9.45
N ASN A 200 -11.85 5.61 8.65
CA ASN A 200 -11.83 5.20 7.25
C ASN A 200 -10.87 6.06 6.40
N LEU A 201 -10.80 7.36 6.70
CA LEU A 201 -9.83 8.27 6.09
C LEU A 201 -8.39 7.90 6.48
N GLY A 202 -8.17 7.49 7.73
CA GLY A 202 -6.90 6.96 8.22
C GLY A 202 -6.47 5.72 7.44
N ASN A 203 -7.37 4.75 7.28
CA ASN A 203 -7.14 3.54 6.47
C ASN A 203 -6.80 3.92 5.01
N ALA A 204 -7.59 4.81 4.41
CA ALA A 204 -7.37 5.23 3.03
C ALA A 204 -6.04 5.96 2.84
N TYR A 205 -5.57 6.75 3.83
CA TYR A 205 -4.23 7.32 3.82
C TYR A 205 -3.13 6.29 4.03
N SER A 206 -3.34 5.33 4.92
CA SER A 206 -2.43 4.21 5.16
C SER A 206 -2.22 3.36 3.90
N ASP A 207 -3.23 3.21 3.06
CA ASP A 207 -3.14 2.42 1.82
C ASP A 207 -2.86 3.27 0.58
N ARG A 208 -2.68 4.59 0.76
CA ARG A 208 -2.59 5.53 -0.36
C ARG A 208 -1.33 5.32 -1.18
N ILE A 209 -1.53 4.95 -2.45
CA ILE A 209 -0.47 4.70 -3.44
C ILE A 209 0.17 6.01 -3.93
N ARG A 210 -0.61 7.08 -4.10
CA ARG A 210 -0.13 8.37 -4.61
C ARG A 210 0.44 9.27 -3.52
N GLY A 211 1.32 10.17 -3.94
CA GLY A 211 1.93 11.17 -3.07
C GLY A 211 3.12 10.62 -2.28
N ASN A 212 3.60 11.42 -1.32
CA ASN A 212 4.74 11.03 -0.50
C ASN A 212 4.29 10.07 0.63
N ARG A 213 4.83 8.85 0.66
CA ARG A 213 4.49 7.81 1.66
C ARG A 213 4.60 8.31 3.10
N ALA A 214 5.67 9.04 3.44
CA ALA A 214 5.84 9.57 4.79
C ALA A 214 4.71 10.54 5.16
N ASN A 215 4.31 11.44 4.26
CA ASN A 215 3.18 12.34 4.50
C ASN A 215 1.85 11.59 4.64
N ASN A 216 1.62 10.54 3.84
CA ASN A 216 0.40 9.74 3.92
C ASN A 216 0.31 9.03 5.28
N LEU A 217 1.42 8.46 5.76
CA LEU A 217 1.48 7.81 7.07
C LEU A 217 1.25 8.79 8.23
N GLU A 218 1.79 10.01 8.18
CA GLU A 218 1.48 11.02 9.21
C GLU A 218 -0.03 11.35 9.22
N LYS A 219 -0.65 11.53 8.05
CA LYS A 219 -2.10 11.78 7.98
C LYS A 219 -2.93 10.61 8.51
N ALA A 220 -2.50 9.37 8.26
CA ALA A 220 -3.16 8.19 8.79
C ALA A 220 -3.08 8.16 10.33
N ILE A 221 -1.89 8.39 10.88
CA ILE A 221 -1.65 8.46 12.32
C ILE A 221 -2.50 9.56 12.95
N ASP A 222 -2.49 10.77 12.39
CA ASP A 222 -3.29 11.89 12.90
C ASP A 222 -4.78 11.55 12.92
N ALA A 223 -5.29 10.94 11.84
CA ALA A 223 -6.69 10.54 11.73
C ALA A 223 -7.06 9.48 12.78
N TYR A 224 -6.24 8.44 12.98
CA TYR A 224 -6.49 7.42 14.01
C TYR A 224 -6.40 7.99 15.42
N GLN A 225 -5.43 8.88 15.69
CA GLN A 225 -5.31 9.52 17.00
C GLN A 225 -6.56 10.34 17.33
N ILE A 226 -7.07 11.09 16.37
CA ILE A 226 -8.29 11.88 16.49
C ILE A 226 -9.52 10.98 16.67
N THR A 227 -9.62 9.87 15.93
CA THR A 227 -10.69 8.86 16.13
C THR A 227 -10.69 8.34 17.58
N LEU A 228 -9.52 8.08 18.16
CA LEU A 228 -9.37 7.57 19.53
C LEU A 228 -9.72 8.59 20.63
N GLU A 229 -9.98 9.85 20.30
CA GLU A 229 -10.55 10.83 21.23
C GLU A 229 -12.06 10.60 21.44
N VAL A 230 -12.73 9.96 20.49
CA VAL A 230 -14.17 9.64 20.53
C VAL A 230 -14.40 8.17 20.80
N TYR A 231 -13.72 7.30 20.05
CA TYR A 231 -13.75 5.87 20.30
C TYR A 231 -12.92 5.60 21.54
N THR A 232 -13.58 5.41 22.66
CA THR A 232 -12.96 5.01 23.92
C THR A 232 -13.16 3.52 24.14
N LYS A 233 -12.29 2.90 24.93
CA LYS A 233 -12.44 1.48 25.29
C LYS A 233 -13.78 1.17 25.98
N SER A 234 -14.39 2.12 26.70
CA SER A 234 -15.65 1.89 27.41
C SER A 234 -16.86 1.99 26.49
N ASP A 235 -16.85 2.97 25.58
CA ASP A 235 -18.04 3.34 24.82
C ASP A 235 -18.07 2.62 23.47
N PHE A 236 -16.91 2.39 22.87
CA PHE A 236 -16.74 1.75 21.56
C PHE A 236 -15.59 0.74 21.60
N PRO A 237 -15.68 -0.33 22.43
CA PRO A 237 -14.55 -1.24 22.67
C PRO A 237 -13.97 -1.86 21.40
N GLU A 238 -14.84 -2.31 20.48
CA GLU A 238 -14.44 -2.97 19.24
C GLU A 238 -13.75 -1.98 18.27
N ASP A 239 -14.40 -0.85 17.99
CA ASP A 239 -13.84 0.18 17.11
C ASP A 239 -12.54 0.75 17.68
N TRP A 240 -12.50 1.02 18.99
CA TRP A 240 -11.29 1.44 19.67
C TRP A 240 -10.14 0.45 19.45
N ALA A 241 -10.39 -0.85 19.63
CA ALA A 241 -9.37 -1.87 19.42
C ALA A 241 -8.93 -1.99 17.97
N SER A 242 -9.87 -1.82 17.02
CA SER A 242 -9.56 -1.79 15.58
C SER A 242 -8.68 -0.60 15.22
N THR A 243 -9.04 0.60 15.67
CA THR A 243 -8.25 1.81 15.46
C THR A 243 -6.88 1.72 16.13
N GLN A 244 -6.76 1.14 17.33
CA GLN A 244 -5.48 0.90 17.98
C GLN A 244 -4.58 -0.04 17.16
N ASN A 245 -5.12 -1.12 16.59
CA ASN A 245 -4.35 -2.00 15.73
C ASN A 245 -3.89 -1.27 14.45
N ASN A 246 -4.74 -0.48 13.82
CA ASN A 246 -4.38 0.26 12.60
C ASN A 246 -3.34 1.36 12.88
N LEU A 247 -3.45 2.02 14.04
CA LEU A 247 -2.44 2.95 14.54
C LEU A 247 -1.10 2.24 14.78
N GLY A 248 -1.12 1.02 15.32
CA GLY A 248 0.07 0.20 15.50
C GLY A 248 0.76 -0.12 14.18
N ILE A 249 0.01 -0.53 13.16
CA ILE A 249 0.52 -0.77 11.81
C ILE A 249 1.14 0.51 11.24
N ALA A 250 0.44 1.64 11.32
CA ALA A 250 0.93 2.92 10.80
C ALA A 250 2.24 3.36 11.48
N TYR A 251 2.40 3.11 12.78
CA TYR A 251 3.66 3.35 13.48
C TYR A 251 4.78 2.39 13.06
N CYS A 252 4.48 1.09 12.85
CA CYS A 252 5.43 0.14 12.29
C CYS A 252 5.92 0.55 10.89
N GLU A 253 5.11 1.26 10.10
CA GLU A 253 5.49 1.70 8.76
C GLU A 253 6.05 3.13 8.71
N ARG A 254 5.90 3.88 9.80
CA ARG A 254 6.25 5.30 9.88
C ARG A 254 7.72 5.56 9.55
N ILE A 255 7.93 6.38 8.52
CA ILE A 255 9.26 6.75 8.00
C ILE A 255 9.90 7.89 8.81
N ARG A 256 9.09 8.79 9.39
CA ARG A 256 9.57 9.95 10.14
C ARG A 256 9.79 9.64 11.62
N GLY A 257 10.67 10.41 12.24
CA GLY A 257 11.01 10.27 13.65
C GLY A 257 12.02 9.16 13.91
N ASP A 258 12.28 8.89 15.18
CA ASP A 258 13.17 7.81 15.59
C ASP A 258 12.48 6.44 15.40
N ARG A 259 13.20 5.49 14.77
CA ARG A 259 12.65 4.16 14.47
C ARG A 259 12.32 3.39 15.74
N ALA A 260 13.13 3.52 16.79
CA ALA A 260 12.90 2.80 18.04
C ALA A 260 11.65 3.35 18.74
N ASP A 261 11.47 4.67 18.79
CA ASP A 261 10.25 5.28 19.33
C ASP A 261 8.99 4.87 18.57
N ASN A 262 9.05 4.81 17.24
CA ASN A 262 7.91 4.37 16.42
C ASN A 262 7.52 2.92 16.74
N LEU A 263 8.51 2.02 16.88
CA LEU A 263 8.25 0.62 17.24
C LEU A 263 7.67 0.46 18.65
N GLU A 264 8.11 1.26 19.63
CA GLU A 264 7.49 1.23 20.97
C GLU A 264 6.03 1.68 20.93
N LYS A 265 5.71 2.73 20.18
CA LYS A 265 4.32 3.18 20.00
C LYS A 265 3.46 2.13 19.30
N ALA A 266 4.02 1.43 18.31
CA ALA A 266 3.33 0.35 17.64
C ALA A 266 2.99 -0.81 18.60
N ILE A 267 3.99 -1.25 19.38
CA ILE A 267 3.83 -2.29 20.41
C ILE A 267 2.75 -1.89 21.41
N GLU A 268 2.80 -0.65 21.91
CA GLU A 268 1.81 -0.13 22.86
C GLU A 268 0.39 -0.14 22.28
N ALA A 269 0.22 0.28 21.03
CA ALA A 269 -1.08 0.30 20.36
C ALA A 269 -1.63 -1.12 20.14
N PHE A 270 -0.80 -2.07 19.69
CA PHE A 270 -1.22 -3.47 19.56
C PHE A 270 -1.56 -4.10 20.91
N GLN A 271 -0.80 -3.81 21.96
CA GLN A 271 -1.11 -4.29 23.32
C GLN A 271 -2.46 -3.75 23.80
N ARG A 272 -2.77 -2.48 23.54
CA ARG A 272 -4.09 -1.88 23.81
C ARG A 272 -5.21 -2.58 23.05
N ALA A 273 -5.02 -2.84 21.75
CA ALA A 273 -6.01 -3.57 20.95
C ALA A 273 -6.32 -4.96 21.53
N LEU A 274 -5.30 -5.66 22.06
CA LEU A 274 -5.44 -6.97 22.72
C LEU A 274 -6.15 -6.92 24.08
N GLU A 275 -6.40 -5.74 24.66
CA GLU A 275 -7.22 -5.62 25.87
C GLU A 275 -8.72 -5.88 25.61
N VAL A 276 -9.16 -5.77 24.35
CA VAL A 276 -10.53 -6.03 23.91
C VAL A 276 -10.58 -7.24 22.98
N ARG A 277 -9.65 -7.32 22.02
CA ARG A 277 -9.55 -8.46 21.11
C ARG A 277 -9.07 -9.66 21.89
N THR A 278 -9.99 -10.53 22.30
CA THR A 278 -9.68 -11.82 22.94
C THR A 278 -9.83 -12.95 21.93
N LYS A 279 -9.22 -14.11 22.22
CA LYS A 279 -9.38 -15.29 21.36
C LYS A 279 -10.84 -15.78 21.28
N SER A 280 -11.63 -15.60 22.35
CA SER A 280 -13.02 -16.07 22.38
C SER A 280 -13.96 -15.17 21.58
N ASP A 281 -13.78 -13.85 21.73
CA ASP A 281 -14.76 -12.89 21.25
C ASP A 281 -14.42 -12.45 19.82
N PHE A 282 -13.12 -12.29 19.53
CA PHE A 282 -12.61 -11.80 18.25
C PHE A 282 -11.43 -12.67 17.76
N PRO A 283 -11.62 -13.97 17.49
CA PRO A 283 -10.52 -14.90 17.21
C PRO A 283 -9.62 -14.45 16.05
N ILE A 284 -10.22 -13.93 14.97
CA ILE A 284 -9.50 -13.50 13.76
C ILE A 284 -8.66 -12.25 14.06
N ASP A 285 -9.28 -11.21 14.61
CA ASP A 285 -8.59 -9.97 14.96
C ASP A 285 -7.54 -10.16 16.06
N TRP A 286 -7.80 -11.04 17.02
CA TRP A 286 -6.84 -11.44 18.05
C TRP A 286 -5.59 -12.05 17.41
N ALA A 287 -5.76 -12.94 16.43
CA ALA A 287 -4.63 -13.56 15.74
C ALA A 287 -3.87 -12.58 14.84
N MET A 288 -4.58 -11.71 14.12
CA MET A 288 -3.97 -10.65 13.33
C MET A 288 -3.14 -9.70 14.21
N THR A 289 -3.69 -9.28 15.35
CA THR A 289 -3.00 -8.37 16.28
C THR A 289 -1.77 -9.04 16.91
N HIS A 290 -1.85 -10.33 17.23
CA HIS A 290 -0.68 -11.10 17.68
C HIS A 290 0.41 -11.21 16.61
N TYR A 291 0.04 -11.44 15.36
CA TYR A 291 0.98 -11.46 14.25
C TYR A 291 1.68 -10.11 14.06
N ASN A 292 0.91 -9.01 14.06
CA ASN A 292 1.45 -7.66 13.91
C ASN A 292 2.38 -7.27 15.08
N LEU A 293 1.99 -7.62 16.31
CA LEU A 293 2.82 -7.44 17.48
C LEU A 293 4.11 -8.27 17.39
N GLY A 294 4.03 -9.50 16.87
CA GLY A 294 5.19 -10.35 16.60
C GLY A 294 6.17 -9.70 15.63
N ASN A 295 5.67 -9.12 14.54
CA ASN A 295 6.49 -8.36 13.59
C ASN A 295 7.19 -7.18 14.28
N ALA A 296 6.45 -6.42 15.10
CA ALA A 296 7.01 -5.28 15.83
C ALA A 296 8.13 -5.71 16.81
N TYR A 297 7.96 -6.82 17.54
CA TYR A 297 9.01 -7.37 18.40
C TYR A 297 10.21 -7.91 17.60
N CYS A 298 9.99 -8.53 16.45
CA CYS A 298 11.05 -8.96 15.54
C CYS A 298 11.90 -7.79 15.03
N GLU A 299 11.36 -6.58 14.94
CA GLU A 299 12.10 -5.38 14.50
C GLU A 299 12.54 -4.49 15.66
N ARG A 300 12.06 -4.74 16.88
CA ARG A 300 12.28 -3.88 18.05
C ARG A 300 13.76 -3.67 18.35
N ILE A 301 14.14 -2.39 18.39
CA ILE A 301 15.52 -1.92 18.62
C ILE A 301 15.83 -1.84 20.13
N ARG A 302 14.86 -1.42 20.95
CA ARG A 302 15.02 -1.27 22.41
C ARG A 302 14.92 -2.61 23.13
N GLY A 303 15.54 -2.65 24.31
CA GLY A 303 15.58 -3.85 25.14
C GLY A 303 16.62 -4.87 24.67
N ASN A 304 16.55 -6.07 25.25
CA ASN A 304 17.46 -7.15 24.88
C ASN A 304 16.95 -7.85 23.62
N ARG A 305 17.81 -7.95 22.59
CA ARG A 305 17.45 -8.58 21.30
C ARG A 305 16.97 -10.02 21.44
N ALA A 306 17.57 -10.80 22.36
CA ALA A 306 17.18 -12.18 22.56
C ALA A 306 15.77 -12.27 23.17
N ASP A 307 15.45 -11.42 24.15
CA ASP A 307 14.09 -11.37 24.73
C ASP A 307 13.04 -10.95 23.70
N ASN A 308 13.36 -9.94 22.87
CA ASN A 308 12.45 -9.51 21.81
C ASN A 308 12.12 -10.63 20.81
N LEU A 309 13.12 -11.43 20.42
CA LEU A 309 12.93 -12.57 19.52
C LEU A 309 12.12 -13.70 20.17
N GLU A 310 12.33 -14.00 21.46
CA GLU A 310 11.48 -14.98 22.16
C GLU A 310 10.02 -14.52 22.22
N GLU A 311 9.78 -13.23 22.47
CA GLU A 311 8.42 -12.70 22.50
C GLU A 311 7.77 -12.78 21.10
N ALA A 312 8.48 -12.39 20.04
CA ALA A 312 7.99 -12.51 18.66
C ALA A 312 7.60 -13.96 18.30
N ILE A 313 8.45 -14.94 18.66
CA ILE A 313 8.16 -16.37 18.47
C ILE A 313 6.88 -16.78 19.17
N GLN A 314 6.69 -16.38 20.44
CA GLN A 314 5.48 -16.70 21.20
C GLN A 314 4.23 -16.06 20.58
N LEU A 315 4.35 -14.84 20.08
CA LEU A 315 3.25 -14.10 19.46
C LEU A 315 2.81 -14.74 18.13
N TYR A 316 3.75 -15.12 17.26
CA TYR A 316 3.41 -15.88 16.05
C TYR A 316 2.77 -17.23 16.38
N GLN A 317 3.27 -17.95 17.38
CA GLN A 317 2.67 -19.20 17.84
C GLN A 317 1.24 -18.99 18.37
N ARG A 318 0.95 -17.85 19.01
CA ARG A 318 -0.41 -17.48 19.41
C ARG A 318 -1.30 -17.24 18.18
N ALA A 319 -0.83 -16.49 17.18
CA ALA A 319 -1.57 -16.25 15.94
C ALA A 319 -1.92 -17.57 15.20
N LEU A 320 -0.98 -18.52 15.14
CA LEU A 320 -1.18 -19.85 14.55
C LEU A 320 -2.22 -20.73 15.28
N LYS A 321 -2.70 -20.33 16.47
CA LYS A 321 -3.83 -21.03 17.12
C LYS A 321 -5.19 -20.74 16.47
N VAL A 322 -5.26 -19.78 15.56
CA VAL A 322 -6.47 -19.40 14.81
C VAL A 322 -6.18 -19.42 13.30
N ARG A 323 -5.04 -18.87 12.87
CA ARG A 323 -4.59 -18.97 11.48
C ARG A 323 -4.18 -20.40 11.19
N THR A 324 -5.07 -21.18 10.60
CA THR A 324 -4.80 -22.56 10.18
C THR A 324 -4.65 -22.62 8.67
N LYS A 325 -3.88 -23.60 8.16
CA LYS A 325 -3.74 -23.82 6.70
C LYS A 325 -5.08 -23.97 5.97
N ARG A 326 -6.09 -24.55 6.64
CA ARG A 326 -7.41 -24.79 6.05
C ARG A 326 -8.24 -23.51 5.94
N ASP A 327 -8.32 -22.76 7.04
CA ASP A 327 -9.26 -21.64 7.15
C ASP A 327 -8.64 -20.34 6.63
N PHE A 328 -7.33 -20.18 6.79
CA PHE A 328 -6.58 -18.97 6.45
C PHE A 328 -5.21 -19.33 5.84
N PRO A 329 -5.17 -19.97 4.65
CA PRO A 329 -3.94 -20.53 4.08
C PRO A 329 -2.82 -19.49 3.92
N GLU A 330 -3.12 -18.32 3.37
CA GLU A 330 -2.14 -17.25 3.13
C GLU A 330 -1.60 -16.66 4.43
N ASP A 331 -2.50 -16.36 5.36
CA ASP A 331 -2.21 -15.84 6.70
C ASP A 331 -1.40 -16.83 7.55
N TRP A 332 -1.68 -18.13 7.39
CA TRP A 332 -0.92 -19.22 8.01
C TRP A 332 0.50 -19.28 7.43
N ALA A 333 0.64 -19.18 6.10
CA ALA A 333 1.92 -19.22 5.41
C ALA A 333 2.80 -18.00 5.74
N SER A 334 2.24 -16.79 5.76
CA SER A 334 2.96 -15.57 6.16
C SER A 334 3.46 -15.67 7.60
N THR A 335 2.64 -16.19 8.50
CA THR A 335 3.00 -16.38 9.90
C THR A 335 4.12 -17.41 10.06
N HIS A 336 4.09 -18.51 9.29
CA HIS A 336 5.18 -19.49 9.28
C HIS A 336 6.47 -18.92 8.70
N ASN A 337 6.43 -18.16 7.60
CA ASN A 337 7.62 -17.50 7.06
C ASN A 337 8.27 -16.57 8.11
N ASN A 338 7.49 -15.73 8.78
CA ASN A 338 8.03 -14.80 9.79
C ASN A 338 8.50 -15.51 11.06
N LEU A 339 7.86 -16.61 11.44
CA LEU A 339 8.35 -17.47 12.51
C LEU A 339 9.68 -18.14 12.13
N GLY A 340 9.86 -18.51 10.85
CA GLY A 340 11.14 -18.97 10.30
C GLY A 340 12.24 -17.93 10.43
N ILE A 341 11.95 -16.67 10.09
CA ILE A 341 12.88 -15.54 10.27
C ILE A 341 13.25 -15.39 11.74
N ALA A 342 12.26 -15.39 12.63
CA ALA A 342 12.50 -15.24 14.07
C ALA A 342 13.39 -16.36 14.64
N TYR A 343 13.19 -17.62 14.20
CA TYR A 343 14.07 -18.73 14.57
C TYR A 343 15.47 -18.61 13.95
N SER A 344 15.58 -18.17 12.70
CA SER A 344 16.85 -17.92 12.03
C SER A 344 17.68 -16.83 12.72
N ASP A 345 17.02 -15.86 13.36
CA ASP A 345 17.70 -14.78 14.11
C ASP A 345 17.85 -15.09 15.60
N ARG A 346 17.21 -16.15 16.09
CA ARG A 346 17.14 -16.50 17.51
C ARG A 346 18.52 -16.70 18.13
N ILE A 347 18.77 -15.95 19.21
CA ILE A 347 20.05 -15.93 19.94
C ILE A 347 20.10 -17.01 21.02
N ARG A 348 18.98 -17.31 21.68
CA ARG A 348 18.90 -18.31 22.76
C ARG A 348 18.81 -19.73 22.21
N GLY A 349 19.28 -20.68 23.02
CA GLY A 349 19.28 -22.10 22.68
C GLY A 349 20.42 -22.47 21.73
N ASP A 350 20.38 -23.72 21.27
CA ASP A 350 21.38 -24.22 20.32
C ASP A 350 21.15 -23.63 18.91
N ARG A 351 22.24 -23.23 18.25
CA ARG A 351 22.16 -22.58 16.94
C ARG A 351 21.72 -23.54 15.84
N ALA A 352 22.13 -24.81 15.89
CA ALA A 352 21.72 -25.80 14.92
C ALA A 352 20.21 -26.09 15.06
N ASP A 353 19.73 -26.28 16.29
CA ASP A 353 18.29 -26.47 16.55
C ASP A 353 17.44 -25.30 16.06
N ASN A 354 17.92 -24.07 16.24
CA ASN A 354 17.22 -22.87 15.77
C ASN A 354 17.12 -22.84 14.24
N LEU A 355 18.19 -23.21 13.52
CA LEU A 355 18.19 -23.28 12.07
C LEU A 355 17.29 -24.39 11.52
N GLU A 356 17.27 -25.57 12.15
CA GLU A 356 16.34 -26.64 11.75
C GLU A 356 14.88 -26.20 11.95
N LYS A 357 14.58 -25.50 13.05
CA LYS A 357 13.24 -24.93 13.26
C LYS A 357 12.90 -23.91 12.18
N ALA A 358 13.84 -23.03 11.82
CA ALA A 358 13.64 -22.04 10.77
C ALA A 358 13.33 -22.71 9.42
N ILE A 359 14.14 -23.68 9.01
CA ILE A 359 13.96 -24.48 7.79
C ILE A 359 12.56 -25.13 7.77
N ALA A 360 12.17 -25.77 8.87
CA ALA A 360 10.86 -26.40 8.98
C ALA A 360 9.72 -25.38 8.83
N GLN A 361 9.85 -24.17 9.38
CA GLN A 361 8.82 -23.14 9.21
C GLN A 361 8.74 -22.62 7.77
N TYR A 362 9.87 -22.39 7.10
CA TYR A 362 9.86 -21.97 5.69
C TYR A 362 9.26 -23.04 4.79
N GLN A 363 9.55 -24.31 5.05
CA GLN A 363 8.94 -25.43 4.33
C GLN A 363 7.42 -25.45 4.48
N LEU A 364 6.90 -25.21 5.69
CA LEU A 364 5.46 -25.08 5.93
C LEU A 364 4.85 -23.92 5.12
N ALA A 365 5.49 -22.74 5.10
CA ALA A 365 5.03 -21.61 4.29
C ALA A 365 4.98 -21.94 2.79
N LEU A 366 5.96 -22.68 2.27
CA LEU A 366 6.03 -23.14 0.87
C LEU A 366 4.96 -24.19 0.50
N GLU A 367 4.22 -24.75 1.47
CA GLU A 367 3.07 -25.60 1.15
C GLU A 367 1.86 -24.81 0.63
N VAL A 368 1.85 -23.48 0.83
CA VAL A 368 0.81 -22.56 0.33
C VAL A 368 1.40 -21.59 -0.67
N TYR A 369 2.54 -20.99 -0.35
CA TYR A 369 3.25 -20.13 -1.29
C TYR A 369 3.84 -20.99 -2.38
N THR A 370 3.19 -20.99 -3.55
CA THR A 370 3.66 -21.67 -4.75
C THR A 370 4.03 -20.64 -5.80
N LYS A 371 4.95 -21.00 -6.71
CA LYS A 371 5.34 -20.14 -7.84
C LYS A 371 4.14 -19.64 -8.66
N ARG A 372 3.07 -20.42 -8.76
CA ARG A 372 1.88 -20.09 -9.56
C ARG A 372 0.99 -19.07 -8.85
N ASP A 373 0.67 -19.33 -7.58
CA ASP A 373 -0.37 -18.60 -6.86
C ASP A 373 0.19 -17.39 -6.11
N PHE A 374 1.44 -17.48 -5.63
CA PHE A 374 2.12 -16.46 -4.83
C PHE A 374 3.60 -16.35 -5.24
N PRO A 375 3.91 -15.92 -6.47
CA PRO A 375 5.27 -15.94 -7.02
C PRO A 375 6.29 -15.17 -6.16
N GLU A 376 5.93 -13.97 -5.68
CA GLU A 376 6.83 -13.12 -4.90
C GLU A 376 7.05 -13.67 -3.49
N GLU A 377 5.99 -14.10 -2.80
CA GLU A 377 6.10 -14.72 -1.47
C GLU A 377 6.85 -16.04 -1.54
N TRP A 378 6.63 -16.84 -2.59
CA TRP A 378 7.37 -18.07 -2.84
C TRP A 378 8.87 -17.79 -3.01
N ALA A 379 9.24 -16.84 -3.86
CA ALA A 379 10.64 -16.47 -4.09
C ALA A 379 11.32 -15.89 -2.84
N ARG A 380 10.61 -15.05 -2.07
CA ARG A 380 11.12 -14.51 -0.80
C ARG A 380 11.30 -15.60 0.26
N THR A 381 10.35 -16.53 0.36
CA THR A 381 10.45 -17.66 1.30
C THR A 381 11.61 -18.59 0.91
N LEU A 382 11.82 -18.83 -0.38
CA LEU A 382 12.99 -19.56 -0.88
C LEU A 382 14.31 -18.84 -0.61
N TYR A 383 14.37 -17.52 -0.78
CA TYR A 383 15.55 -16.74 -0.40
C TYR A 383 15.90 -16.94 1.08
N ASN A 384 14.91 -16.86 1.97
CA ASN A 384 15.09 -17.08 3.40
C ASN A 384 15.50 -18.53 3.72
N LEU A 385 14.90 -19.51 3.05
CA LEU A 385 15.25 -20.92 3.18
C LEU A 385 16.68 -21.19 2.70
N GLY A 386 17.10 -20.59 1.60
CA GLY A 386 18.47 -20.67 1.10
C GLY A 386 19.48 -20.10 2.09
N ASN A 387 19.17 -18.97 2.72
CA ASN A 387 19.97 -18.41 3.80
C ASN A 387 20.06 -19.36 5.01
N ALA A 388 18.96 -20.04 5.36
CA ALA A 388 18.97 -20.99 6.47
C ALA A 388 19.82 -22.23 6.14
N TYR A 389 19.71 -22.79 4.93
CA TYR A 389 20.56 -23.90 4.49
C TYR A 389 22.04 -23.53 4.41
N ASN A 390 22.37 -22.36 3.87
CA ASN A 390 23.75 -21.88 3.81
C ASN A 390 24.38 -21.74 5.21
N ASN A 391 23.58 -21.37 6.22
CA ASN A 391 24.05 -21.24 7.61
C ASN A 391 23.90 -22.53 8.43
N ARG A 392 23.31 -23.60 7.86
CA ARG A 392 22.99 -24.85 8.56
C ARG A 392 24.26 -25.56 9.03
N ILE A 393 24.28 -25.92 10.31
CA ILE A 393 25.46 -26.49 10.99
C ILE A 393 25.48 -28.03 10.92
N VAL A 394 24.30 -28.65 10.89
CA VAL A 394 24.15 -30.11 10.85
C VAL A 394 23.98 -30.62 9.42
N GLY A 395 24.29 -31.90 9.22
CA GLY A 395 24.23 -32.55 7.89
C GLY A 395 25.53 -32.40 7.09
N GLU A 396 25.52 -32.93 5.87
CA GLU A 396 26.66 -32.83 4.96
C GLU A 396 26.77 -31.41 4.41
N THR A 397 27.97 -30.83 4.46
CA THR A 397 28.20 -29.43 4.02
C THR A 397 27.84 -29.25 2.54
N THR A 398 28.20 -30.23 1.69
CA THR A 398 27.88 -30.20 0.27
C THR A 398 26.37 -30.15 0.03
N GLU A 399 25.59 -30.99 0.73
CA GLU A 399 24.13 -31.03 0.61
C GLU A 399 23.51 -29.70 1.06
N ASN A 400 24.01 -29.10 2.14
CA ASN A 400 23.54 -27.79 2.61
C ASN A 400 23.79 -26.68 1.58
N LEU A 401 24.97 -26.67 0.94
CA LEU A 401 25.30 -25.71 -0.11
C LEU A 401 24.47 -25.92 -1.37
N GLU A 402 24.27 -27.17 -1.81
CA GLU A 402 23.44 -27.52 -2.95
C GLU A 402 21.97 -27.09 -2.73
N ASN A 403 21.42 -27.38 -1.55
CA ASN A 403 20.06 -26.96 -1.19
C ASN A 403 19.92 -25.43 -1.16
N ALA A 404 20.92 -24.71 -0.64
CA ALA A 404 20.93 -23.26 -0.63
C ALA A 404 20.95 -22.67 -2.05
N ILE A 405 21.83 -23.20 -2.93
CA ILE A 405 21.90 -22.78 -4.33
C ILE A 405 20.58 -23.02 -5.05
N ALA A 406 19.99 -24.22 -4.90
CA ALA A 406 18.72 -24.54 -5.53
C ALA A 406 17.60 -23.57 -5.09
N CYS A 407 17.57 -23.19 -3.80
CA CYS A 407 16.61 -22.19 -3.32
C CYS A 407 16.82 -20.82 -3.97
N TYR A 408 18.07 -20.35 -4.07
CA TYR A 408 18.38 -19.06 -4.69
C TYR A 408 18.14 -19.04 -6.21
N GLU A 409 18.43 -20.14 -6.90
CA GLU A 409 18.16 -20.29 -8.34
C GLU A 409 16.65 -20.22 -8.60
N ASN A 410 15.85 -20.95 -7.82
CA ASN A 410 14.39 -20.90 -7.91
C ASN A 410 13.83 -19.50 -7.60
N ALA A 411 14.36 -18.81 -6.57
CA ALA A 411 13.97 -17.43 -6.28
C ALA A 411 14.32 -16.46 -7.42
N SER A 412 15.42 -16.71 -8.15
CA SER A 412 15.86 -15.91 -9.30
C SER A 412 14.96 -16.07 -10.53
N GLU A 413 14.04 -17.04 -10.54
CA GLU A 413 13.02 -17.16 -11.59
C GLU A 413 11.93 -16.07 -11.49
N ILE A 414 11.76 -15.48 -10.30
CA ILE A 414 10.79 -14.40 -10.04
C ILE A 414 11.53 -13.08 -9.87
N PHE A 415 12.56 -13.05 -9.05
CA PHE A 415 13.38 -11.85 -8.84
C PHE A 415 14.40 -11.71 -9.97
N THR A 416 13.91 -11.29 -11.14
CA THR A 416 14.71 -11.10 -12.35
C THR A 416 15.50 -9.78 -12.30
N ARG A 417 16.53 -9.67 -13.13
CA ARG A 417 17.30 -8.43 -13.28
C ARG A 417 16.45 -7.25 -13.75
N GLU A 418 15.43 -7.51 -14.58
CA GLU A 418 14.58 -6.46 -15.12
C GLU A 418 13.59 -5.92 -14.09
N ASP A 419 12.95 -6.80 -13.33
CA ASP A 419 11.85 -6.45 -12.45
C ASP A 419 12.32 -6.16 -11.01
N PHE A 420 13.37 -6.86 -10.55
CA PHE A 420 13.91 -6.79 -9.18
C PHE A 420 15.45 -6.75 -9.18
N PRO A 421 16.07 -5.67 -9.72
CA PRO A 421 17.52 -5.63 -9.96
C PRO A 421 18.36 -5.80 -8.68
N GLU A 422 17.90 -5.29 -7.54
CA GLU A 422 18.62 -5.38 -6.26
C GLU A 422 18.56 -6.79 -5.66
N ASP A 423 17.37 -7.39 -5.61
CA ASP A 423 17.17 -8.76 -5.12
C ASP A 423 17.90 -9.78 -6.01
N TRP A 424 17.80 -9.61 -7.33
CA TRP A 424 18.54 -10.42 -8.30
C TRP A 424 20.05 -10.33 -8.07
N GLU A 425 20.61 -9.13 -7.89
CA GLU A 425 22.06 -8.97 -7.65
C GLU A 425 22.49 -9.68 -6.36
N ASN A 426 21.71 -9.56 -5.28
CA ASN A 426 21.99 -10.24 -4.03
C ASN A 426 21.95 -11.77 -4.21
N LEU A 427 20.92 -12.29 -4.87
CA LEU A 427 20.80 -13.72 -5.19
C LEU A 427 22.00 -14.23 -5.98
N GLN A 428 22.39 -13.55 -7.06
CA GLN A 428 23.55 -13.93 -7.86
C GLN A 428 24.86 -13.90 -7.06
N ARG A 429 25.01 -12.93 -6.16
CA ARG A 429 26.17 -12.84 -5.27
C ARG A 429 26.22 -14.03 -4.31
N HIS A 430 25.10 -14.44 -3.75
CA HIS A 430 25.00 -15.63 -2.90
C HIS A 430 25.36 -16.89 -3.68
N ILE A 431 24.72 -17.13 -4.82
CA ILE A 431 24.98 -18.30 -5.69
C ILE A 431 26.46 -18.39 -6.07
N ALA A 432 27.05 -17.29 -6.55
CA ALA A 432 28.46 -17.26 -6.94
C ALA A 432 29.40 -17.62 -5.78
N LYS A 433 29.13 -17.11 -4.57
CA LYS A 433 29.92 -17.43 -3.38
C LYS A 433 29.83 -18.92 -3.02
N LEU A 434 28.64 -19.50 -3.05
CA LEU A 434 28.45 -20.91 -2.69
C LEU A 434 29.03 -21.86 -3.74
N LEU A 435 28.94 -21.52 -5.03
CA LEU A 435 29.58 -22.29 -6.11
C LEU A 435 31.12 -22.31 -5.99
N ILE A 436 31.73 -21.23 -5.48
CA ILE A 436 33.17 -21.22 -5.18
C ILE A 436 33.48 -22.14 -4.00
N GLN A 437 32.63 -22.15 -2.96
CA GLN A 437 32.80 -23.03 -1.80
C GLN A 437 32.64 -24.50 -2.15
N LEU A 438 31.72 -24.87 -3.04
CA LEU A 438 31.54 -26.26 -3.50
C LEU A 438 32.72 -26.80 -4.34
N ARG A 439 33.52 -25.92 -4.94
CA ARG A 439 34.65 -26.29 -5.80
C ARG A 439 35.97 -26.45 -5.05
N ASN A 440 36.05 -25.95 -3.81
CA ASN A 440 37.22 -26.03 -2.94
C ASN A 440 36.98 -27.06 -1.85
#